data_AF-A0A246JM72-F1
#
_entry.id   AF-A0A246JM72-F1
#
_cell.length_a   1.000
_cell.length_b   1.000
_cell.length_c   1.000
_cell.angle_alpha   90.00
_cell.angle_beta   90.00
_cell.angle_gamma   90.00
#
_symmetry.space_group_name_H-M   'P 1'
#
loop_
_entity.id
_entity.type
_entity.pdbx_description
1 polymer ?
#
loop_
_entity_poly.entity_id
_entity_poly.type
_entity_poly.pdbx_seq_one_letter_code
_entity_poly.pdbx_strand_id
1 'polypeptide(L)'
;MRPECGAVVPVVVPDANVLFGAASRALLIALCQLRHIRLHWSELILDELARALVETGRQRSRETAERNTARMRDAIRDADVSVRQVQARFKDVAPAVKSPKDLHVAACAAAVLWFRGDVSSVVLITRNLKDFRAGALARKRILVTTLDEFLVRLFKAQPLSVADAFHHLRVSFKSRPSVDRLLDSLLGDGLTLTCALLASAADAGDIQL
;
A
#
# COMPACT_ATOMS: atom_id res chain seq x y z
N MET A 1 18.31 -13.02 -28.87
CA MET A 1 17.83 -12.93 -27.47
C MET A 1 17.58 -11.47 -27.16
N ARG A 2 16.33 -11.02 -27.14
CA ARG A 2 16.02 -9.68 -26.61
C ARG A 2 16.21 -9.77 -25.09
N PRO A 3 16.84 -8.79 -24.43
CA PRO A 3 16.86 -8.77 -22.98
C PRO A 3 15.41 -8.66 -22.53
N GLU A 4 14.92 -9.65 -21.79
CA GLU A 4 13.69 -9.52 -21.03
C GLU A 4 13.92 -8.32 -20.10
N CYS A 5 13.32 -7.19 -20.44
CA CYS A 5 13.24 -6.05 -19.54
C CYS A 5 12.36 -6.51 -18.37
N GLY A 6 12.96 -7.19 -17.39
CA GLY A 6 12.27 -7.70 -16.23
C GLY A 6 11.51 -6.56 -15.59
N ALA A 7 10.18 -6.65 -15.57
CA ALA A 7 9.33 -5.62 -14.99
C ALA A 7 9.80 -5.36 -13.55
N VAL A 8 10.22 -4.13 -13.27
CA VAL A 8 10.71 -3.75 -11.94
C VAL A 8 9.54 -3.82 -10.96
N VAL A 9 9.60 -4.76 -10.02
CA VAL A 9 8.56 -4.93 -9.00
C VAL A 9 8.48 -3.64 -8.15
N PRO A 10 7.34 -2.93 -8.16
CA PRO A 10 7.18 -1.67 -7.44
C PRO A 10 7.43 -1.83 -5.95
N VAL A 11 8.15 -0.87 -5.36
CA VAL A 11 8.33 -0.77 -3.91
C VAL A 11 7.37 0.26 -3.37
N VAL A 12 6.58 -0.13 -2.38
CA VAL A 12 5.41 0.62 -1.93
C VAL A 12 5.49 0.86 -0.43
N VAL A 13 5.30 2.12 -0.04
CA VAL A 13 5.11 2.53 1.37
C VAL A 13 3.72 3.15 1.50
N PRO A 14 2.73 2.42 2.03
CA PRO A 14 1.41 2.97 2.28
C PRO A 14 1.39 3.75 3.61
N ASP A 15 0.73 4.89 3.57
CA ASP A 15 0.33 5.70 4.72
C ASP A 15 -0.69 4.93 5.59
N ALA A 16 -0.73 5.23 6.90
CA ALA A 16 -1.69 4.67 7.83
C ALA A 16 -3.14 4.91 7.39
N ASN A 17 -3.44 6.06 6.76
CA ASN A 17 -4.78 6.36 6.25
C ASN A 17 -5.20 5.44 5.07
N VAL A 18 -4.25 4.85 4.34
CA VAL A 18 -4.54 3.84 3.31
C VAL A 18 -4.79 2.49 3.96
N LEU A 19 -3.93 2.11 4.91
CA LEU A 19 -4.02 0.85 5.65
C LEU A 19 -5.22 0.77 6.63
N PHE A 20 -5.87 1.90 6.90
CA PHE A 20 -7.07 1.97 7.73
C PHE A 20 -8.26 1.22 7.10
N GLY A 21 -8.39 1.30 5.78
CA GLY A 21 -9.36 0.53 5.00
C GLY A 21 -9.01 -0.96 5.01
N ALA A 22 -9.91 -1.81 5.53
CA ALA A 22 -9.62 -3.22 5.71
C ALA A 22 -9.42 -3.96 4.39
N ALA A 23 -10.19 -3.61 3.36
CA ALA A 23 -10.10 -4.22 2.04
C ALA A 23 -8.86 -3.71 1.29
N SER A 24 -8.59 -2.41 1.32
CA SER A 24 -7.35 -1.80 0.79
C SER A 24 -6.10 -2.43 1.39
N ARG A 25 -6.06 -2.54 2.73
CA ARG A 25 -4.94 -3.17 3.44
C ARG A 25 -4.75 -4.62 3.02
N ALA A 26 -5.82 -5.40 2.98
CA ALA A 26 -5.74 -6.81 2.65
C ALA A 26 -5.33 -7.03 1.18
N LEU A 27 -5.80 -6.19 0.26
CA LEU A 27 -5.40 -6.22 -1.15
C LEU A 27 -3.91 -5.91 -1.33
N LEU A 28 -3.38 -4.89 -0.63
CA LEU A 28 -1.94 -4.60 -0.64
C LEU A 28 -1.13 -5.81 -0.15
N ILE A 29 -1.53 -6.42 0.97
CA ILE A 29 -0.86 -7.62 1.50
C ILE A 29 -0.89 -8.75 0.46
N ALA A 30 -2.04 -9.00 -0.17
CA ALA A 30 -2.18 -10.02 -1.21
C ALA A 30 -1.25 -9.75 -2.41
N LEU A 31 -1.20 -8.51 -2.91
CA LEU A 31 -0.28 -8.11 -3.99
C LEU A 31 1.19 -8.39 -3.62
N CYS A 32 1.57 -8.15 -2.36
CA CYS A 32 2.93 -8.39 -1.89
C CYS A 32 3.26 -9.88 -1.73
N GLN A 33 2.29 -10.68 -1.26
CA GLN A 33 2.43 -12.14 -1.15
C GLN A 33 2.60 -12.80 -2.52
N LEU A 34 1.86 -12.31 -3.53
CA LEU A 34 1.95 -12.73 -4.92
C LEU A 34 3.13 -12.09 -5.69
N ARG A 35 3.99 -11.32 -5.01
CA ARG A 35 5.19 -10.67 -5.57
C ARG A 35 4.92 -9.62 -6.66
N HIS A 36 3.70 -9.11 -6.78
CA HIS A 36 3.39 -7.99 -7.68
C HIS A 36 3.89 -6.65 -7.15
N ILE A 37 4.09 -6.53 -5.83
CA ILE A 37 4.72 -5.38 -5.18
C ILE A 37 5.65 -5.84 -4.06
N ARG A 38 6.47 -4.92 -3.55
CA ARG A 38 7.21 -5.06 -2.30
C ARG A 38 6.72 -4.00 -1.32
N LEU A 39 6.07 -4.43 -0.24
CA LEU A 39 5.57 -3.52 0.79
C LEU A 39 6.63 -3.24 1.84
N HIS A 40 6.67 -1.98 2.28
CA HIS A 40 7.40 -1.55 3.45
C HIS A 40 6.56 -0.60 4.30
N TRP A 41 6.72 -0.68 5.61
CA TRP A 41 6.13 0.25 6.57
C TRP A 41 7.06 0.40 7.76
N SER A 42 6.84 1.42 8.57
CA SER A 42 7.55 1.60 9.83
C SER A 42 6.64 1.32 11.00
N GLU A 43 7.24 1.11 12.17
CA GLU A 43 6.49 1.03 13.43
C GLU A 43 5.63 2.28 13.68
N LEU A 44 6.10 3.47 13.27
CA LEU A 44 5.33 4.72 13.40
C LEU A 44 4.02 4.67 12.60
N ILE A 45 4.06 4.15 11.36
CA ILE A 45 2.88 3.99 10.50
C ILE A 45 1.90 2.99 11.13
N LEU A 46 2.42 1.85 11.62
CA LEU A 46 1.59 0.82 12.23
C LEU A 46 0.99 1.26 13.57
N ASP A 47 1.71 2.05 14.35
CA ASP A 47 1.22 2.64 15.60
C ASP A 47 0.11 3.68 15.32
N GLU A 48 0.28 4.53 14.31
CA GLU A 48 -0.79 5.45 13.87
C GLU A 48 -2.03 4.69 13.42
N LEU A 49 -1.86 3.63 12.61
CA LEU A 49 -2.96 2.75 12.21
C LEU A 49 -3.65 2.13 13.43
N ALA A 50 -2.89 1.61 14.40
CA ALA A 50 -3.44 0.98 15.59
C ALA A 50 -4.26 1.96 16.44
N ARG A 51 -3.78 3.21 16.61
CA ARG A 51 -4.52 4.29 17.30
C ARG A 51 -5.82 4.61 16.57
N ALA A 52 -5.74 4.85 15.26
CA ALA A 52 -6.91 5.18 14.44
C ALA A 52 -7.99 4.07 14.51
N LEU A 53 -7.59 2.80 14.49
CA LEU A 53 -8.53 1.68 14.60
C LEU A 53 -9.30 1.67 15.94
N VAL A 54 -8.66 2.07 17.04
CA VAL A 54 -9.31 2.16 18.36
C VAL A 54 -10.19 3.40 18.43
N GLU A 55 -9.67 4.55 18.02
CA GLU A 55 -10.37 5.84 18.07
C GLU A 55 -11.67 5.82 17.27
N THR A 56 -11.72 5.10 16.14
CA THR A 56 -12.93 4.96 15.33
C THR A 56 -13.81 3.77 15.73
N GLY A 57 -13.51 3.05 16.82
CA GLY A 57 -14.26 1.89 17.27
C GLY A 57 -14.17 0.64 16.37
N ARG A 58 -13.24 0.61 15.39
CA ARG A 58 -13.00 -0.58 14.53
C ARG A 58 -12.28 -1.70 15.28
N GLN A 59 -11.61 -1.37 16.37
CA GLN A 59 -11.01 -2.29 17.32
C GLN A 59 -11.43 -1.90 18.74
N ARG A 60 -11.66 -2.90 19.60
CA ARG A 60 -12.20 -2.69 20.95
C ARG A 60 -11.19 -2.09 21.91
N SER A 61 -9.91 -2.37 21.69
CA SER A 61 -8.81 -1.93 22.54
C SER A 61 -7.50 -1.80 21.78
N ARG A 62 -6.55 -1.09 22.37
CA ARG A 62 -5.17 -0.98 21.89
C ARG A 62 -4.52 -2.34 21.65
N GLU A 63 -4.66 -3.26 22.61
CA GLU A 63 -4.15 -4.63 22.48
C GLU A 63 -4.74 -5.34 21.24
N THR A 64 -6.05 -5.22 21.01
CA THR A 64 -6.68 -5.83 19.82
C THR A 64 -6.16 -5.22 18.51
N ALA A 65 -5.89 -3.90 18.48
CA ALA A 65 -5.31 -3.23 17.33
C ALA A 65 -3.84 -3.62 17.09
N GLU A 66 -3.05 -3.77 18.14
CA GLU A 66 -1.65 -4.24 18.06
C GLU A 66 -1.55 -5.69 17.57
N ARG A 67 -2.47 -6.56 18.00
CA ARG A 67 -2.56 -7.91 17.42
C ARG A 67 -2.89 -7.89 15.92
N ASN A 68 -3.65 -6.89 15.45
CA ASN A 68 -3.90 -6.75 14.01
C ASN A 68 -2.63 -6.33 13.27
N THR A 69 -1.86 -5.37 13.80
CA THR A 69 -0.60 -4.95 13.14
C THR A 69 0.50 -6.01 13.26
N ALA A 70 0.53 -6.80 14.32
CA ALA A 70 1.40 -7.98 14.44
C ALA A 70 1.13 -9.00 13.31
N ARG A 71 -0.14 -9.30 13.02
CA ARG A 71 -0.50 -10.17 11.88
C ARG A 71 -0.04 -9.63 10.54
N MET A 72 0.01 -8.30 10.36
CA MET A 72 0.56 -7.70 9.14
C MET A 72 2.06 -7.96 9.01
N ARG A 73 2.81 -7.85 10.12
CA ARG A 73 4.24 -8.17 10.17
C ARG A 73 4.50 -9.64 9.87
N ASP A 74 3.71 -10.53 10.47
CA ASP A 74 3.82 -11.97 10.22
C ASP A 74 3.53 -12.33 8.75
N ALA A 75 2.59 -11.61 8.12
CA ALA A 75 2.24 -11.82 6.72
C ALA A 75 3.37 -11.39 5.77
N ILE A 76 4.13 -10.33 6.10
CA ILE A 76 5.19 -9.77 5.25
C ILE A 76 6.47 -9.53 6.08
N ARG A 77 7.31 -10.57 6.19
CA ARG A 77 8.49 -10.59 7.09
C ARG A 77 9.51 -9.48 6.84
N ASP A 78 9.67 -9.04 5.59
CA ASP A 78 10.71 -8.06 5.21
C ASP A 78 10.18 -6.63 5.05
N ALA A 79 8.95 -6.35 5.53
CA ALA A 79 8.34 -5.04 5.36
C ALA A 79 8.80 -3.99 6.37
N ASP A 80 9.20 -4.39 7.58
CA ASP A 80 9.48 -3.45 8.66
C ASP A 80 10.73 -2.60 8.40
N VAL A 81 10.56 -1.29 8.56
CA VAL A 81 11.62 -0.28 8.58
C VAL A 81 11.74 0.26 9.99
N SER A 82 12.93 0.17 10.57
CA SER A 82 13.14 0.57 11.97
C SER A 82 12.92 2.08 12.17
N VAL A 83 12.40 2.46 13.34
CA VAL A 83 12.20 3.86 13.72
C VAL A 83 13.50 4.67 13.57
N ARG A 84 14.65 4.07 13.90
CA ARG A 84 15.98 4.70 13.74
C ARG A 84 16.27 5.04 12.28
N GLN A 85 16.04 4.12 11.34
CA GLN A 85 16.23 4.36 9.91
C GLN A 85 15.29 5.47 9.40
N VAL A 86 14.05 5.47 9.87
CA VAL A 86 13.06 6.51 9.51
C VAL A 86 13.47 7.88 10.02
N GLN A 87 13.77 8.02 11.32
CA GLN A 87 14.16 9.29 11.93
C GLN A 87 15.44 9.87 11.31
N ALA A 88 16.39 9.02 10.90
CA ALA A 88 17.61 9.44 10.21
C ALA A 88 17.34 10.15 8.86
N ARG A 89 16.12 10.05 8.31
CA ARG A 89 15.69 10.68 7.05
C ARG A 89 14.80 11.90 7.24
N PHE A 90 14.39 12.26 8.47
CA PHE A 90 13.45 13.37 8.71
C PHE A 90 13.92 14.69 8.09
N LYS A 91 15.18 15.08 8.33
CA LYS A 91 15.75 16.31 7.77
C LYS A 91 15.76 16.31 6.24
N ASP A 92 15.98 15.13 5.64
CA ASP A 92 16.10 14.98 4.18
C ASP A 92 14.78 15.22 3.45
N VAL A 93 13.65 14.85 4.07
CA VAL A 93 12.32 14.96 3.46
C VAL A 93 11.46 16.10 4.01
N ALA A 94 11.79 16.69 5.17
CA ALA A 94 10.98 17.73 5.81
C ALA A 94 10.58 18.90 4.88
N PRO A 95 11.47 19.47 4.02
CA PRO A 95 11.07 20.53 3.09
C PRO A 95 10.02 20.10 2.06
N ALA A 96 9.91 18.79 1.81
CA ALA A 96 9.00 18.21 0.82
C ALA A 96 7.66 17.76 1.42
N VAL A 97 7.45 17.91 2.74
CA VAL A 97 6.19 17.57 3.42
C VAL A 97 5.60 18.84 4.03
N LYS A 98 4.28 19.03 3.90
CA LYS A 98 3.56 20.18 4.48
C LYS A 98 3.05 19.87 5.89
N SER A 99 2.62 18.63 6.09
CA SER A 99 2.01 18.16 7.32
C SER A 99 3.05 17.49 8.23
N PRO A 100 3.31 18.00 9.45
CA PRO A 100 4.29 17.40 10.35
C PRO A 100 3.96 15.95 10.75
N LYS A 101 2.67 15.61 10.85
CA LYS A 101 2.23 14.24 11.18
C LYS A 101 2.59 13.24 10.08
N ASP A 102 2.57 13.66 8.81
CA ASP A 102 2.80 12.76 7.66
C ASP A 102 4.29 12.66 7.27
N LEU A 103 5.16 13.43 7.95
CA LEU A 103 6.61 13.44 7.70
C LEU A 103 7.23 12.05 7.82
N HIS A 104 6.78 11.26 8.78
CA HIS A 104 7.33 9.94 9.05
C HIS A 104 7.08 8.95 7.91
N VAL A 105 5.98 9.11 7.15
CA VAL A 105 5.67 8.27 5.97
C VAL A 105 6.66 8.54 4.84
N ALA A 106 6.91 9.82 4.53
CA ALA A 106 7.91 10.22 3.54
C ALA A 106 9.33 9.79 3.95
N ALA A 107 9.64 9.90 5.23
CA ALA A 107 10.93 9.47 5.76
C ALA A 107 11.10 7.95 5.71
N CYS A 108 10.03 7.17 5.91
CA CYS A 108 10.03 5.73 5.69
C CYS A 108 10.35 5.38 4.23
N ALA A 109 9.71 6.06 3.26
CA ALA A 109 10.02 5.88 1.84
C ALA A 109 11.48 6.22 1.51
N ALA A 110 12.02 7.31 2.08
CA ALA A 110 13.42 7.68 1.94
C ALA A 110 14.38 6.66 2.59
N ALA A 111 13.98 6.06 3.72
CA ALA A 111 14.78 5.05 4.40
C ALA A 111 14.90 3.78 3.54
N VAL A 112 13.79 3.33 2.96
CA VAL A 112 13.76 2.19 2.03
C VAL A 112 14.74 2.40 0.88
N LEU A 113 14.71 3.57 0.23
CA LEU A 113 15.68 3.92 -0.83
C LEU A 113 17.14 3.87 -0.35
N TRP A 114 17.38 4.24 0.90
CA TRP A 114 18.74 4.33 1.44
C TRP A 114 19.34 2.96 1.78
N PHE A 115 18.58 2.04 2.40
CA PHE A 115 19.12 0.73 2.79
C PHE A 115 18.94 -0.35 1.71
N ARG A 116 18.12 -0.11 0.68
CA ARG A 116 17.90 -1.05 -0.43
C ARG A 116 18.59 -0.58 -1.70
N GLY A 117 19.79 -1.11 -1.95
CA GLY A 117 20.58 -0.79 -3.14
C GLY A 117 19.94 -1.23 -4.47
N ASP A 118 18.95 -2.13 -4.42
CA ASP A 118 18.20 -2.65 -5.57
C ASP A 118 16.94 -1.82 -5.91
N VAL A 119 16.70 -0.71 -5.21
CA VAL A 119 15.48 0.11 -5.35
C VAL A 119 15.80 1.45 -6.00
N SER A 120 15.30 1.64 -7.22
CA SER A 120 15.46 2.90 -7.98
C SER A 120 14.45 3.98 -7.58
N SER A 121 13.27 3.58 -7.09
CA SER A 121 12.20 4.49 -6.66
C SER A 121 11.25 3.80 -5.69
N VAL A 122 10.62 4.58 -4.81
CA VAL A 122 9.57 4.12 -3.89
C VAL A 122 8.28 4.87 -4.18
N VAL A 123 7.16 4.15 -4.18
CA VAL A 123 5.81 4.71 -4.32
C VAL A 123 5.23 4.89 -2.93
N LEU A 124 5.07 6.14 -2.50
CA LEU A 124 4.32 6.51 -1.31
C LEU A 124 2.83 6.59 -1.66
N ILE A 125 2.03 5.74 -1.04
CA ILE A 125 0.58 5.71 -1.25
C ILE A 125 -0.10 6.41 -0.09
N THR A 126 -0.94 7.41 -0.38
CA THR A 126 -1.67 8.18 0.64
C THR A 126 -3.05 8.59 0.12
N ARG A 127 -3.99 8.85 1.03
CA ARG A 127 -5.27 9.51 0.71
C ARG A 127 -5.15 11.03 0.67
N ASN A 128 -4.13 11.61 1.28
CA ASN A 128 -4.00 13.06 1.44
C ASN A 128 -2.83 13.63 0.63
N LEU A 129 -2.93 13.58 -0.71
CA LEU A 129 -1.86 14.07 -1.61
C LEU A 129 -1.40 15.50 -1.29
N LYS A 130 -2.30 16.36 -0.81
CA LYS A 130 -2.02 17.77 -0.47
C LYS A 130 -0.94 17.95 0.60
N ASP A 131 -0.76 16.95 1.47
CA ASP A 131 0.19 16.96 2.58
C ASP A 131 1.64 16.77 2.11
N PHE A 132 1.82 16.37 0.84
CA PHE A 132 3.10 16.09 0.23
C PHE A 132 3.37 17.02 -0.96
N ARG A 133 4.58 17.58 -1.04
CA ARG A 133 5.03 18.31 -2.23
C ARG A 133 5.56 17.29 -3.25
N ALA A 134 4.67 16.70 -4.04
CA ALA A 134 4.97 15.60 -4.97
C ALA A 134 6.21 15.85 -5.83
N GLY A 135 6.35 17.04 -6.44
CA GLY A 135 7.53 17.38 -7.26
C GLY A 135 8.85 17.42 -6.48
N ALA A 136 8.83 17.80 -5.19
CA ALA A 136 10.03 17.79 -4.36
C ALA A 136 10.42 16.37 -3.92
N LEU A 137 9.43 15.50 -3.66
CA LEU A 137 9.65 14.09 -3.36
C LEU A 137 10.09 13.30 -4.60
N ALA A 138 9.57 13.62 -5.78
CA ALA A 138 9.96 12.97 -7.03
C ALA A 138 11.45 13.17 -7.33
N ARG A 139 12.02 14.34 -7.04
CA ARG A 139 13.48 14.59 -7.14
C ARG A 139 14.30 13.71 -6.19
N LYS A 140 13.68 13.18 -5.14
CA LYS A 140 14.25 12.21 -4.19
C LYS A 140 13.85 10.77 -4.53
N ARG A 141 13.30 10.52 -5.72
CA ARG A 141 12.84 9.21 -6.21
C ARG A 141 11.67 8.61 -5.39
N ILE A 142 10.91 9.47 -4.72
CA ILE A 142 9.68 9.10 -4.01
C ILE A 142 8.49 9.62 -4.80
N LEU A 143 7.71 8.70 -5.37
CA LEU A 143 6.53 9.00 -6.15
C LEU A 143 5.30 8.96 -5.24
N VAL A 144 4.51 10.04 -5.20
CA VAL A 144 3.31 10.11 -4.35
C VAL A 144 2.06 9.92 -5.22
N THR A 145 1.14 9.05 -4.80
CA THR A 145 -0.06 8.70 -5.55
C THR A 145 -1.16 8.21 -4.61
N THR A 146 -2.41 8.17 -5.07
CA THR A 146 -3.47 7.42 -4.36
C THR A 146 -3.35 5.92 -4.64
N LEU A 147 -3.98 5.09 -3.79
CA LEU A 147 -4.01 3.65 -4.00
C LEU A 147 -4.74 3.29 -5.29
N ASP A 148 -5.87 3.97 -5.56
CA ASP A 148 -6.69 3.71 -6.74
C ASP A 148 -5.92 3.99 -8.03
N GLU A 149 -5.26 5.15 -8.12
CA GLU A 149 -4.41 5.47 -9.28
C GLU A 149 -3.21 4.53 -9.43
N PHE A 150 -2.62 4.09 -8.31
CA PHE A 150 -1.53 3.11 -8.34
C PHE A 150 -1.99 1.77 -8.90
N LEU A 151 -3.12 1.24 -8.42
CA LEU A 151 -3.66 -0.05 -8.85
C LEU A 151 -4.11 -0.02 -10.31
N VAL A 152 -4.70 1.09 -10.78
CA VAL A 152 -5.02 1.27 -12.21
C VAL A 152 -3.76 1.19 -13.07
N ARG A 153 -2.67 1.85 -12.68
CA ARG A 153 -1.40 1.77 -13.43
C ARG A 153 -0.80 0.37 -13.38
N LEU A 154 -0.85 -0.28 -12.22
CA LEU A 154 -0.37 -1.65 -12.04
C LEU A 154 -1.17 -2.63 -12.91
N PHE A 155 -2.50 -2.54 -12.91
CA PHE A 155 -3.37 -3.32 -13.78
C PHE A 155 -3.08 -3.09 -15.26
N LYS A 156 -2.95 -1.84 -15.70
CA LYS A 156 -2.64 -1.54 -17.12
C LYS A 156 -1.28 -2.10 -17.56
N ALA A 157 -0.31 -2.15 -16.65
CA ALA A 157 1.00 -2.73 -16.92
C ALA A 157 0.98 -4.27 -16.88
N GLN A 158 0.20 -4.85 -15.96
CA GLN A 158 0.07 -6.30 -15.77
C GLN A 158 -1.35 -6.63 -15.29
N PRO A 159 -2.32 -6.87 -16.18
CA PRO A 159 -3.74 -7.01 -15.82
C PRO A 159 -4.01 -8.10 -14.78
N LEU A 160 -3.29 -9.22 -14.89
CA LEU A 160 -3.41 -10.34 -13.97
C LEU A 160 -2.97 -9.99 -12.54
N SER A 161 -2.11 -8.98 -12.34
CA SER A 161 -1.54 -8.70 -11.01
C SER A 161 -2.58 -8.32 -9.96
N VAL A 162 -3.51 -7.42 -10.30
CA VAL A 162 -4.56 -6.97 -9.37
C VAL A 162 -5.71 -7.98 -9.34
N ALA A 163 -6.00 -8.65 -10.46
CA ALA A 163 -7.01 -9.70 -10.54
C ALA A 163 -6.64 -10.92 -9.68
N ASP A 164 -5.41 -11.41 -9.79
CA ASP A 164 -4.90 -12.54 -8.99
C ASP A 164 -4.89 -12.18 -7.49
N ALA A 165 -4.50 -10.95 -7.14
CA ALA A 165 -4.55 -10.47 -5.77
C ALA A 165 -5.98 -10.35 -5.24
N PHE A 166 -6.93 -9.92 -6.08
CA PHE A 166 -8.34 -9.88 -5.73
C PHE A 166 -8.89 -11.30 -5.47
N HIS A 167 -8.63 -12.24 -6.39
CA HIS A 167 -9.07 -13.63 -6.25
C HIS A 167 -8.43 -14.29 -5.02
N HIS A 168 -7.11 -14.14 -4.83
CA HIS A 168 -6.38 -14.65 -3.67
C HIS A 168 -6.94 -14.10 -2.36
N LEU A 169 -7.22 -12.79 -2.31
CA LEU A 169 -7.84 -12.17 -1.15
C LEU A 169 -9.22 -12.80 -0.86
N ARG A 170 -10.06 -12.94 -1.89
CA ARG A 170 -11.41 -13.50 -1.78
C ARG A 170 -11.41 -14.91 -1.19
N VAL A 171 -10.53 -15.78 -1.70
CA VAL A 171 -10.46 -17.19 -1.24
C VAL A 171 -9.76 -17.35 0.11
N SER A 172 -8.88 -16.40 0.48
CA SER A 172 -8.20 -16.40 1.79
C SER A 172 -9.14 -16.06 2.96
N PHE A 173 -10.23 -15.33 2.70
CA PHE A 173 -11.22 -15.04 3.73
C PHE A 173 -12.06 -16.27 4.04
N LYS A 174 -12.24 -16.55 5.34
CA LYS A 174 -13.09 -17.65 5.81
C LYS A 174 -14.53 -17.54 5.27
N SER A 175 -15.05 -16.32 5.16
CA SER A 175 -16.39 -16.05 4.63
C SER A 175 -16.51 -16.24 3.12
N ARG A 176 -15.38 -16.26 2.39
CA ARG A 176 -15.31 -16.32 0.91
C ARG A 176 -16.36 -15.40 0.26
N PRO A 177 -16.25 -14.08 0.43
CA PRO A 177 -17.26 -13.16 -0.08
C PRO A 177 -17.46 -13.35 -1.58
N SER A 178 -18.66 -13.00 -2.07
CA SER A 178 -18.88 -12.90 -3.51
C SER A 178 -17.99 -11.81 -4.11
N VAL A 179 -17.80 -11.86 -5.42
CA VAL A 179 -17.07 -10.82 -6.17
C VAL A 179 -17.65 -9.44 -5.87
N ASP A 180 -18.98 -9.28 -6.01
CA ASP A 180 -19.66 -8.01 -5.76
C ASP A 180 -19.43 -7.48 -4.34
N ARG A 181 -19.51 -8.35 -3.32
CA ARG A 181 -19.28 -7.95 -1.92
C ARG A 181 -17.86 -7.45 -1.68
N LEU A 182 -16.87 -8.05 -2.33
CA LEU A 182 -15.49 -7.61 -2.21
C LEU A 182 -15.26 -6.31 -3.00
N LEU A 183 -15.85 -6.17 -4.20
CA LEU A 183 -15.83 -4.93 -4.96
C LEU A 183 -16.48 -3.77 -4.19
N ASP A 184 -17.64 -3.99 -3.56
CA ASP A 184 -18.30 -3.01 -2.68
C ASP A 184 -17.40 -2.57 -1.52
N SER A 185 -16.67 -3.51 -0.93
CA SER A 185 -15.75 -3.22 0.17
C SER A 185 -14.56 -2.37 -0.29
N LEU A 186 -14.01 -2.67 -1.48
CA LEU A 186 -12.94 -1.88 -2.09
C LEU A 186 -13.44 -0.49 -2.53
N LEU A 187 -14.67 -0.40 -3.04
CA LEU A 187 -15.35 0.86 -3.35
C LEU A 187 -15.53 1.72 -2.09
N GLY A 188 -15.96 1.12 -0.98
CA GLY A 188 -16.06 1.80 0.33
C GLY A 188 -14.72 2.30 0.86
N ASP A 189 -13.62 1.64 0.48
CA ASP A 189 -12.27 2.10 0.73
C ASP A 189 -11.74 3.08 -0.35
N GLY A 190 -12.58 3.54 -1.28
CA GLY A 190 -12.25 4.58 -2.26
C GLY A 190 -11.50 4.09 -3.51
N LEU A 191 -11.61 2.82 -3.87
CA LEU A 191 -10.97 2.23 -5.07
C LEU A 191 -11.91 2.22 -6.28
N THR A 192 -12.51 3.37 -6.58
CA THR A 192 -13.56 3.53 -7.60
C THR A 192 -13.08 3.13 -9.00
N LEU A 193 -11.92 3.63 -9.44
CA LEU A 193 -11.40 3.37 -10.77
C LEU A 193 -10.93 1.91 -10.91
N THR A 194 -10.31 1.37 -9.87
CA THR A 194 -9.84 -0.01 -9.84
C THR A 194 -11.01 -0.99 -9.91
N CYS A 195 -12.09 -0.76 -9.15
CA CYS A 195 -13.27 -1.61 -9.20
C CYS A 195 -13.95 -1.57 -10.56
N ALA A 196 -14.10 -0.39 -11.17
CA ALA A 196 -14.63 -0.26 -12.52
C ALA A 196 -13.78 -1.01 -13.56
N LEU A 197 -12.45 -0.94 -13.42
CA LEU A 197 -11.51 -1.62 -14.31
C LEU A 197 -11.58 -3.15 -14.17
N LEU A 198 -11.64 -3.67 -12.94
CA LEU A 198 -11.78 -5.11 -12.67
C LEU A 198 -13.10 -5.65 -13.21
N ALA A 199 -14.22 -4.95 -12.95
CA ALA A 199 -15.53 -5.36 -13.44
C ALA A 199 -15.56 -5.38 -14.98
N SER A 200 -15.10 -4.32 -15.63
CA SER A 200 -15.08 -4.24 -17.09
C SER A 200 -14.22 -5.32 -17.74
N ALA A 201 -13.06 -5.65 -17.14
CA ALA A 201 -12.18 -6.70 -17.66
C ALA A 201 -12.77 -8.11 -17.44
N ALA A 202 -13.47 -8.32 -16.33
CA ALA A 202 -14.17 -9.58 -16.06
C ALA A 202 -15.35 -9.79 -17.03
N ASP A 203 -16.14 -8.73 -17.28
CA ASP A 203 -17.27 -8.76 -18.24
C ASP A 203 -16.80 -9.02 -19.67
N ALA A 204 -15.62 -8.51 -20.03
CA ALA A 204 -14.97 -8.78 -21.32
C ALA A 204 -14.37 -10.19 -21.42
N GLY A 205 -14.26 -10.93 -20.31
CA GLY A 205 -13.62 -12.25 -20.26
C GLY A 205 -12.08 -12.20 -20.25
N ASP A 206 -11.48 -11.04 -20.01
CA ASP A 206 -10.03 -10.85 -20.00
C ASP A 206 -9.37 -11.39 -18.72
N ILE A 207 -10.13 -11.44 -17.62
CA ILE A 207 -9.68 -11.89 -16.31
C ILE A 207 -10.79 -12.70 -15.60
N GLN A 208 -10.42 -13.37 -14.50
CA GLN A 208 -11.35 -14.01 -13.57
C GLN A 208 -11.20 -13.42 -12.16
N LEU A 209 -12.31 -13.26 -11.42
CA LEU A 209 -12.40 -12.67 -10.08
C LEU A 209 -12.86 -13.66 -8.99
#